data_AF-A0A1V4YI58-F1
#
_entry.id   AF-A0A1V4YI58-F1
#
_cell.length_a   1.000
_cell.length_b   1.000
_cell.length_c   1.000
_cell.angle_alpha   90.00
_cell.angle_beta   90.00
_cell.angle_gamma   90.00
#
_symmetry.space_group_name_H-M   'P 1'
#
loop_
_entity.id
_entity.type
_entity.pdbx_description
1 polymer ?
#
loop_
_entity_poly.entity_id
_entity_poly.type
_entity_poly.pdbx_seq_one_letter_code
_entity_poly.pdbx_strand_id
1 'polypeptide(L)'
;METLWNMNNKEENDFHIAWHEIRWSSKIFIVAMFIAWMTSTLFYFLSLAAASPEPVNDAITSTAAMAMKKVDSAAKHLDLMWSIFLFNSLAVITASVGNGLLPFIQNISIAELKVRAHHQKYTTFSVKVEQLFQLASTLIKDSIQRLDPGIARLRAQDNSETEDSIWKRAKYSKEHFRLLVYVIPYLIPVITLTLNGMLLGIMFSFFIFNGTLSSYNLIGPLGIGQGILYSVFYFLAFILPHGIIELPVIIIAGALGYRFARVYSGKIVENELLSGNKAESLEKDVSYLNSIATEYIRSSYLRTMVGMMLILLLVAAYIETNITPNVALQVADLIGRLLF
;
A
#
# COMPACT_ATOMS: atom_id res chain seq x y z
N MET A 1 4.88 -25.98 -3.01
CA MET A 1 5.01 -24.60 -2.47
C MET A 1 6.27 -24.55 -1.61
N GLU A 2 7.44 -24.79 -2.20
CA GLU A 2 8.66 -25.08 -1.43
C GLU A 2 9.92 -24.43 -2.05
N THR A 3 9.72 -23.39 -2.87
CA THR A 3 10.82 -22.71 -3.58
C THR A 3 11.00 -21.24 -3.19
N LEU A 4 10.42 -20.79 -2.07
CA LEU A 4 10.47 -19.39 -1.67
C LEU A 4 11.68 -19.00 -0.79
N TRP A 5 12.43 -19.95 -0.23
CA TRP A 5 13.49 -19.61 0.74
C TRP A 5 14.70 -20.53 0.63
N ASN A 6 15.53 -20.31 -0.39
CA ASN A 6 16.92 -20.72 -0.36
C ASN A 6 17.78 -19.44 -0.20
N MET A 7 17.86 -18.95 1.04
CA MET A 7 18.64 -17.76 1.44
C MET A 7 20.13 -18.08 1.54
N ASN A 8 20.72 -18.53 0.44
CA ASN A 8 22.15 -18.76 0.36
C ASN A 8 22.58 -18.40 -1.05
N ASN A 9 22.75 -17.10 -1.31
CA ASN A 9 23.66 -16.60 -2.35
C ASN A 9 23.91 -15.10 -2.15
N LYS A 10 25.18 -14.69 -2.32
CA LYS A 10 25.68 -13.30 -2.31
C LYS A 10 24.92 -12.34 -3.25
N GLU A 11 24.08 -12.86 -4.13
CA GLU A 11 23.28 -12.13 -5.12
C GLU A 11 22.07 -11.39 -4.51
N GLU A 12 21.63 -11.70 -3.28
CA GLU A 12 20.48 -11.03 -2.64
C GLU A 12 20.82 -9.73 -1.88
N ASN A 13 22.09 -9.32 -1.81
CA ASN A 13 22.47 -8.03 -1.22
C ASN A 13 22.18 -6.82 -2.14
N ASP A 14 21.65 -7.06 -3.34
CA ASP A 14 21.32 -5.99 -4.27
C ASP A 14 19.84 -5.58 -4.18
N PHE A 15 19.57 -4.27 -4.29
CA PHE A 15 18.23 -3.69 -4.25
C PHE A 15 17.45 -3.88 -5.55
N HIS A 16 17.97 -4.70 -6.47
CA HIS A 16 17.35 -5.01 -7.74
C HIS A 16 16.09 -5.85 -7.54
N ILE A 17 14.98 -5.43 -8.17
CA ILE A 17 13.73 -6.18 -8.13
C ILE A 17 13.82 -7.36 -9.09
N ALA A 18 13.29 -8.51 -8.68
CA ALA A 18 13.09 -9.65 -9.55
C ALA A 18 11.59 -9.88 -9.79
N TRP A 19 11.29 -10.89 -10.60
CA TRP A 19 9.92 -11.20 -11.00
C TRP A 19 9.00 -11.56 -9.81
N HIS A 20 9.55 -12.14 -8.75
CA HIS A 20 8.75 -12.57 -7.61
C HIS A 20 8.27 -11.39 -6.76
N GLU A 21 9.04 -10.30 -6.65
CA GLU A 21 8.59 -9.06 -6.01
C GLU A 21 7.45 -8.42 -6.81
N ILE A 22 7.58 -8.36 -8.14
CA ILE A 22 6.51 -7.85 -9.02
C ILE A 22 5.24 -8.69 -8.84
N ARG A 23 5.36 -10.03 -8.86
CA ARG A 23 4.25 -10.94 -8.67
C ARG A 23 3.58 -10.76 -7.30
N TRP A 24 4.35 -10.52 -6.24
CA TRP A 24 3.81 -10.24 -4.91
C TRP A 24 2.99 -8.94 -4.92
N SER A 25 3.55 -7.87 -5.50
CA SER A 25 2.86 -6.59 -5.60
C SER A 25 1.58 -6.66 -6.43
N SER A 26 1.60 -7.35 -7.57
CA SER A 26 0.41 -7.58 -8.38
C SER A 26 -0.66 -8.37 -7.63
N LYS A 27 -0.27 -9.39 -6.85
CA LYS A 27 -1.24 -10.18 -6.06
C LYS A 27 -1.96 -9.32 -5.04
N ILE A 28 -1.22 -8.49 -4.27
CA ILE A 28 -1.84 -7.61 -3.27
C ILE A 28 -2.81 -6.65 -3.95
N PHE A 29 -2.37 -6.02 -5.04
CA PHE A 29 -3.19 -5.10 -5.81
C PHE A 29 -4.48 -5.76 -6.30
N ILE A 30 -4.38 -6.93 -6.96
CA ILE A 30 -5.53 -7.64 -7.53
C ILE A 30 -6.48 -8.13 -6.42
N VAL A 31 -5.95 -8.67 -5.33
CA VAL A 31 -6.78 -9.11 -4.19
C VAL A 31 -7.52 -7.94 -3.58
N ALA A 32 -6.85 -6.81 -3.35
CA ALA A 32 -7.48 -5.61 -2.81
C ALA A 32 -8.58 -5.07 -3.74
N MET A 33 -8.30 -5.02 -5.05
CA MET A 33 -9.27 -4.64 -6.07
C MET A 33 -10.49 -5.56 -6.08
N PHE A 34 -10.28 -6.87 -6.05
CA PHE A 34 -11.37 -7.85 -6.06
C PHE A 34 -12.22 -7.77 -4.78
N ILE A 35 -11.59 -7.68 -3.61
CA ILE A 35 -12.30 -7.52 -2.34
C ILE A 35 -13.15 -6.24 -2.35
N ALA A 36 -12.57 -5.12 -2.79
CA ALA A 36 -13.28 -3.85 -2.87
C ALA A 36 -14.44 -3.90 -3.84
N TRP A 37 -14.23 -4.45 -5.04
CA TRP A 37 -15.28 -4.63 -6.03
C TRP A 37 -16.44 -5.48 -5.49
N MET A 38 -16.15 -6.65 -4.89
CA MET A 38 -17.17 -7.52 -4.31
C MET A 38 -17.93 -6.85 -3.18
N THR A 39 -17.20 -6.17 -2.29
CA THR A 39 -17.78 -5.49 -1.13
C THR A 39 -18.65 -4.32 -1.55
N SER A 40 -18.19 -3.46 -2.47
CA SER A 40 -18.96 -2.36 -3.03
C SER A 40 -20.20 -2.85 -3.76
N THR A 41 -20.08 -3.91 -4.57
CA THR A 41 -21.20 -4.52 -5.28
C THR A 41 -22.25 -5.06 -4.30
N LEU A 42 -21.80 -5.73 -3.22
CA LEU A 42 -22.70 -6.19 -2.16
C LEU A 42 -23.43 -5.04 -1.48
N PHE A 43 -22.74 -3.95 -1.14
CA PHE A 43 -23.36 -2.76 -0.57
C PHE A 43 -24.41 -2.15 -1.52
N TYR A 44 -24.12 -2.08 -2.81
CA TYR A 44 -25.10 -1.63 -3.81
C TYR A 44 -26.35 -2.51 -3.83
N PHE A 45 -26.21 -3.83 -3.81
CA PHE A 45 -27.36 -4.75 -3.78
C PHE A 45 -28.17 -4.60 -2.49
N LEU A 46 -27.51 -4.48 -1.33
CA LEU A 46 -28.17 -4.27 -0.05
C LEU A 46 -28.93 -2.93 -0.03
N SER A 47 -28.34 -1.87 -0.57
CA SER A 47 -28.99 -0.56 -0.69
C SER A 47 -30.17 -0.55 -1.65
N LEU A 48 -30.09 -1.29 -2.75
CA LEU A 48 -31.23 -1.47 -3.65
C LEU A 48 -32.37 -2.22 -2.96
N ALA A 49 -32.05 -3.29 -2.21
CA ALA A 49 -33.03 -4.03 -1.41
C ALA A 49 -33.63 -3.18 -0.28
N ALA A 50 -32.85 -2.24 0.27
CA ALA A 50 -33.30 -1.25 1.26
C ALA A 50 -33.94 0.00 0.63
N ALA A 51 -34.23 -0.01 -0.69
CA ALA A 51 -34.83 1.07 -1.47
C ALA A 51 -34.13 2.44 -1.33
N SER A 52 -32.84 2.46 -0.99
CA SER A 52 -32.04 3.67 -0.77
C SER A 52 -30.67 3.55 -1.44
N PRO A 53 -30.60 3.62 -2.78
CA PRO A 53 -29.32 3.62 -3.51
C PRO A 53 -28.57 4.96 -3.38
N GLU A 54 -29.27 6.07 -3.10
CA GLU A 54 -28.70 7.42 -3.01
C GLU A 54 -27.55 7.52 -1.98
N PRO A 55 -27.66 7.06 -0.72
CA PRO A 55 -26.57 7.14 0.26
C PRO A 55 -25.28 6.41 -0.16
N VAL A 56 -25.39 5.27 -0.86
CA VAL A 56 -24.21 4.53 -1.33
C VAL A 56 -23.61 5.19 -2.55
N ASN A 57 -24.46 5.70 -3.46
CA ASN A 57 -24.00 6.49 -4.59
C ASN A 57 -23.31 7.77 -4.11
N ASP A 58 -23.85 8.46 -3.11
CA ASP A 58 -23.25 9.65 -2.49
C ASP A 58 -21.95 9.32 -1.75
N ALA A 59 -21.88 8.21 -1.01
CA ALA A 59 -20.64 7.78 -0.36
C ALA A 59 -19.53 7.46 -1.38
N ILE A 60 -19.88 6.82 -2.49
CA ILE A 60 -18.90 6.44 -3.51
C ILE A 60 -18.55 7.62 -4.41
N THR A 61 -19.52 8.41 -4.86
CA THR A 61 -19.27 9.66 -5.59
C THR A 61 -18.52 10.65 -4.74
N SER A 62 -18.79 10.78 -3.43
CA SER A 62 -18.00 11.64 -2.55
C SER A 62 -16.60 11.09 -2.32
N THR A 63 -16.39 9.76 -2.27
CA THR A 63 -15.05 9.17 -2.17
C THR A 63 -14.26 9.33 -3.46
N ALA A 64 -14.88 9.06 -4.61
CA ALA A 64 -14.30 9.28 -5.93
C ALA A 64 -14.07 10.78 -6.20
N ALA A 65 -15.03 11.63 -5.85
CA ALA A 65 -14.90 13.07 -5.91
C ALA A 65 -13.92 13.60 -4.88
N MET A 66 -13.66 12.95 -3.73
CA MET A 66 -12.61 13.37 -2.81
C MET A 66 -11.22 13.02 -3.38
N ALA A 67 -11.10 11.86 -4.02
CA ALA A 67 -9.90 11.47 -4.77
C ALA A 67 -9.65 12.43 -5.95
N MET A 68 -10.69 12.77 -6.72
CA MET A 68 -10.62 13.72 -7.83
C MET A 68 -10.52 15.18 -7.35
N LYS A 69 -11.14 15.57 -6.24
CA LYS A 69 -11.05 16.93 -5.65
C LYS A 69 -9.63 17.26 -5.23
N LYS A 70 -8.81 16.25 -4.91
CA LYS A 70 -7.37 16.43 -4.74
C LYS A 70 -6.72 16.95 -6.03
N VAL A 71 -7.08 16.34 -7.16
CA VAL A 71 -6.68 16.73 -8.51
C VAL A 71 -7.30 18.07 -8.91
N ASP A 72 -8.62 18.27 -8.73
CA ASP A 72 -9.32 19.52 -9.08
C ASP A 72 -8.89 20.72 -8.23
N SER A 73 -8.62 20.51 -6.93
CA SER A 73 -8.12 21.57 -6.05
C SER A 73 -6.71 21.99 -6.42
N ALA A 74 -5.88 21.07 -6.91
CA ALA A 74 -4.61 21.40 -7.53
C ALA A 74 -4.82 22.03 -8.91
N ALA A 75 -5.81 21.57 -9.68
CA ALA A 75 -6.15 22.06 -11.02
C ALA A 75 -6.71 23.49 -11.03
N LYS A 76 -7.18 24.00 -9.88
CA LYS A 76 -7.49 25.42 -9.68
C LYS A 76 -6.23 26.32 -9.71
N HIS A 77 -5.06 25.72 -9.55
CA HIS A 77 -3.78 26.41 -9.44
C HIS A 77 -2.71 25.89 -10.43
N LEU A 78 -2.96 24.74 -11.07
CA LEU A 78 -2.10 24.04 -12.03
C LEU A 78 -2.96 23.45 -13.16
N ASP A 79 -2.40 23.09 -14.30
CA ASP A 79 -3.17 22.40 -15.34
C ASP A 79 -3.59 20.97 -14.89
N LEU A 80 -4.66 20.41 -15.47
CA LEU A 80 -5.17 19.08 -15.12
C LEU A 80 -4.09 18.00 -15.29
N MET A 81 -3.35 18.06 -16.41
CA MET A 81 -2.24 17.14 -16.70
C MET A 81 -1.16 17.19 -15.61
N TRP A 82 -0.77 18.39 -15.17
CA TRP A 82 0.23 18.56 -14.12
C TRP A 82 -0.26 18.05 -12.77
N SER A 83 -1.56 18.22 -12.48
CA SER A 83 -2.17 17.74 -11.25
C SER A 83 -2.16 16.21 -11.17
N ILE A 84 -2.58 15.53 -12.25
CA ILE A 84 -2.51 14.06 -12.38
C ILE A 84 -1.06 13.58 -12.19
N PHE A 85 -0.14 14.17 -12.95
CA PHE A 85 1.28 13.81 -12.90
C PHE A 85 1.85 13.95 -11.48
N LEU A 86 1.58 15.05 -10.79
CA LEU A 86 2.12 15.29 -9.44
C LEU A 86 1.60 14.28 -8.41
N PHE A 87 0.31 13.94 -8.44
CA PHE A 87 -0.23 12.99 -7.46
C PHE A 87 0.24 11.56 -7.70
N ASN A 88 0.32 11.14 -8.96
CA ASN A 88 0.84 9.82 -9.30
C ASN A 88 2.34 9.72 -9.00
N SER A 89 3.09 10.81 -9.24
CA SER A 89 4.50 10.90 -8.87
C SER A 89 4.70 10.81 -7.37
N LEU A 90 3.86 11.49 -6.57
CA LEU A 90 3.92 11.42 -5.12
C LEU A 90 3.63 10.00 -4.62
N ALA A 91 2.66 9.30 -5.21
CA ALA A 91 2.35 7.92 -4.87
C ALA A 91 3.54 7.00 -5.15
N VAL A 92 4.16 7.11 -6.32
CA VAL A 92 5.35 6.31 -6.70
C VAL A 92 6.55 6.62 -5.81
N ILE A 93 6.85 7.89 -5.55
CA ILE A 93 7.96 8.30 -4.69
C ILE A 93 7.73 7.79 -3.27
N THR A 94 6.51 7.89 -2.75
CA THR A 94 6.16 7.36 -1.43
C THR A 94 6.33 5.85 -1.38
N ALA A 95 5.80 5.11 -2.35
CA ALA A 95 5.87 3.65 -2.41
C ALA A 95 7.29 3.09 -2.60
N SER A 96 8.16 3.83 -3.29
CA SER A 96 9.54 3.38 -3.57
C SER A 96 10.53 3.95 -2.55
N VAL A 97 10.67 5.28 -2.49
CA VAL A 97 11.66 5.99 -1.65
C VAL A 97 11.21 6.07 -0.19
N GLY A 98 9.92 6.28 0.08
CA GLY A 98 9.39 6.45 1.43
C GLY A 98 9.73 5.28 2.38
N ASN A 99 9.85 4.07 1.83
CA ASN A 99 10.28 2.90 2.59
C ASN A 99 11.70 2.99 3.15
N GLY A 100 12.62 3.64 2.44
CA GLY A 100 13.96 3.90 2.96
C GLY A 100 13.97 4.94 4.08
N LEU A 101 12.95 5.80 4.16
CA LEU A 101 12.89 6.87 5.17
C LEU A 101 12.26 6.40 6.49
N LEU A 102 11.32 5.45 6.44
CA LEU A 102 10.63 4.95 7.63
C LEU A 102 11.55 4.34 8.71
N PRO A 103 12.61 3.57 8.38
CA PRO A 103 13.53 3.02 9.37
C PRO A 103 14.13 4.07 10.32
N PHE A 104 14.29 5.32 9.88
CA PHE A 104 14.84 6.37 10.74
C PHE A 104 13.95 6.70 11.95
N ILE A 105 12.66 6.33 11.93
CA ILE A 105 11.75 6.43 13.09
C ILE A 105 12.28 5.60 14.26
N GLN A 106 13.05 4.54 14.02
CA GLN A 106 13.58 3.69 15.08
C GLN A 106 14.56 4.42 15.99
N ASN A 107 15.22 5.48 15.51
CA ASN A 107 16.03 6.35 16.36
C ASN A 107 15.17 7.01 17.45
N ILE A 108 13.97 7.45 17.08
CA ILE A 108 12.99 8.01 18.02
C ILE A 108 12.50 6.92 18.97
N SER A 109 12.20 5.73 18.46
CA SER A 109 11.75 4.60 19.29
C SER A 109 12.79 4.18 20.34
N ILE A 110 14.08 4.19 20.01
CA ILE A 110 15.16 3.93 20.98
C ILE A 110 15.30 5.09 21.97
N ALA A 111 15.22 6.34 21.51
CA ALA A 111 15.26 7.49 22.40
C ALA A 111 14.10 7.44 23.42
N GLU A 112 12.90 7.07 22.97
CA GLU A 112 11.75 6.85 23.84
C GLU A 112 11.99 5.71 24.84
N LEU A 113 12.56 4.58 24.39
CA LEU A 113 12.91 3.45 25.24
C LEU A 113 13.91 3.86 26.35
N LYS A 114 14.89 4.71 26.03
CA LYS A 114 15.80 5.31 27.03
C LYS A 114 15.06 6.18 28.03
N VAL A 115 14.14 7.04 27.58
CA VAL A 115 13.35 7.91 28.46
C VAL A 115 12.48 7.08 29.41
N ARG A 116 11.79 6.05 28.89
CA ARG A 116 10.98 5.10 29.67
C ARG A 116 11.82 4.33 30.69
N ALA A 117 13.05 3.96 30.35
CA ALA A 117 13.94 3.25 31.26
C ALA A 117 14.36 4.09 32.50
N HIS A 118 14.33 5.42 32.40
CA HIS A 118 14.73 6.33 33.49
C HIS A 118 13.54 6.97 34.24
N HIS A 119 12.37 7.09 33.62
CA HIS A 119 11.24 7.84 34.18
C HIS A 119 9.98 6.98 34.43
N GLN A 120 9.87 6.37 35.61
CA GLN A 120 8.77 5.45 35.95
C GLN A 120 7.35 6.05 35.82
N LYS A 121 7.18 7.35 36.12
CA LYS A 121 5.87 8.03 35.99
C LYS A 121 5.42 8.11 34.53
N TYR A 122 6.34 8.49 33.64
CA TYR A 122 6.10 8.51 32.20
C TYR A 122 5.82 7.12 31.66
N THR A 123 6.60 6.12 32.07
CA THR A 123 6.42 4.71 31.67
C THR A 123 5.04 4.19 32.03
N THR A 124 4.55 4.50 33.23
CA THR A 124 3.21 4.07 33.68
C THR A 124 2.10 4.70 32.84
N PHE A 125 2.22 5.98 32.50
CA PHE A 125 1.27 6.65 31.61
C PHE A 125 1.33 6.08 30.18
N SER A 126 2.53 5.93 29.64
CA SER A 126 2.76 5.44 28.28
C SER A 126 2.25 4.00 28.10
N VAL A 127 2.48 3.10 29.06
CA VAL A 127 1.94 1.72 29.02
C VAL A 127 0.41 1.72 29.04
N LYS A 128 -0.25 2.61 29.79
CA LYS A 128 -1.71 2.72 29.76
C LYS A 128 -2.24 3.15 28.39
N VAL A 129 -1.55 4.08 27.73
CA VAL A 129 -1.88 4.49 26.36
C VAL A 129 -1.66 3.31 25.41
N GLU A 130 -0.56 2.59 25.53
CA GLU A 130 -0.24 1.43 24.69
C GLU A 130 -1.24 0.27 24.86
N GLN A 131 -1.78 0.07 26.07
CA GLN A 131 -2.87 -0.89 26.33
C GLN A 131 -4.16 -0.55 25.58
N LEU A 132 -4.47 0.73 25.36
CA LEU A 132 -5.62 1.13 24.53
C LEU A 132 -5.41 0.73 23.05
N PHE A 133 -4.15 0.68 22.60
CA PHE A 133 -3.77 0.27 21.25
C PHE A 133 -3.48 -1.24 21.12
N GLN A 134 -3.50 -2.02 22.20
CA GLN A 134 -3.21 -3.46 22.16
C GLN A 134 -4.22 -4.26 21.31
N LEU A 135 -5.48 -3.84 21.25
CA LEU A 135 -6.47 -4.47 20.36
C LEU A 135 -6.05 -4.37 18.89
N ALA A 136 -5.59 -3.20 18.46
CA ALA A 136 -5.09 -2.98 17.11
C ALA A 136 -3.78 -3.74 16.88
N SER A 137 -2.85 -3.74 17.85
CA SER A 137 -1.56 -4.39 17.70
C SER A 137 -1.66 -5.93 17.65
N THR A 138 -2.64 -6.53 18.34
CA THR A 138 -2.88 -7.98 18.30
C THR A 138 -3.45 -8.42 16.95
N LEU A 139 -4.40 -7.67 16.38
CA LEU A 139 -4.93 -7.93 15.03
C LEU A 139 -3.85 -7.82 13.95
N ILE A 140 -2.96 -6.83 14.09
CA ILE A 140 -1.80 -6.64 13.22
C ILE A 140 -0.83 -7.82 13.39
N LYS A 141 -0.51 -8.23 14.62
CA LYS A 141 0.37 -9.36 14.95
C LYS A 141 -0.12 -10.69 14.36
N ASP A 142 -1.42 -10.97 14.38
CA ASP A 142 -2.00 -12.21 13.84
C ASP A 142 -2.06 -12.23 12.31
N SER A 143 -2.34 -11.07 11.70
CA SER A 143 -2.32 -10.92 10.24
C SER A 143 -0.91 -11.09 9.67
N ILE A 144 0.09 -10.57 10.39
CA ILE A 144 1.50 -10.58 9.99
C ILE A 144 2.14 -11.97 10.14
N GLN A 145 1.76 -12.75 11.15
CA GLN A 145 2.21 -14.14 11.31
C GLN A 145 1.86 -15.04 10.11
N ARG A 146 0.78 -14.74 9.38
CA ARG A 146 0.38 -15.50 8.20
C ARG A 146 1.18 -15.14 6.94
N LEU A 147 1.91 -14.02 6.96
CA LEU A 147 2.56 -13.44 5.79
C LEU A 147 4.05 -13.82 5.67
N ASP A 148 4.75 -14.13 6.77
CA ASP A 148 6.18 -14.46 6.71
C ASP A 148 6.65 -15.44 7.81
N PRO A 149 7.20 -16.62 7.46
CA PRO A 149 7.74 -17.58 8.43
C PRO A 149 8.97 -17.05 9.20
N GLY A 150 9.65 -15.99 8.73
CA GLY A 150 10.74 -15.32 9.46
C GLY A 150 10.31 -14.77 10.83
N ILE A 151 9.03 -14.43 10.98
CA ILE A 151 8.45 -13.97 12.25
C ILE A 151 8.43 -15.08 13.31
N ALA A 152 8.24 -16.33 12.90
CA ALA A 152 8.29 -17.47 13.82
C ALA A 152 9.71 -17.66 14.41
N ARG A 153 10.76 -17.34 13.65
CA ARG A 153 12.15 -17.40 14.12
C ARG A 153 12.47 -16.30 15.13
N LEU A 154 11.89 -15.11 14.98
CA LEU A 154 12.04 -14.02 15.96
C LEU A 154 11.51 -14.40 17.36
N ARG A 155 10.49 -15.26 17.43
CA ARG A 155 9.84 -15.70 18.69
C ARG A 155 10.60 -16.82 19.41
N ALA A 156 11.34 -17.66 18.68
CA ALA A 156 12.05 -18.80 19.27
C ALA A 156 13.27 -18.41 20.14
N GLN A 157 13.68 -17.13 20.12
CA GLN A 157 14.93 -16.66 20.70
C GLN A 157 14.81 -15.99 22.09
N ASP A 158 13.63 -15.99 22.73
CA ASP A 158 13.32 -15.00 23.80
C ASP A 158 12.93 -15.59 25.17
N ASN A 159 13.82 -16.40 25.78
CA ASN A 159 13.51 -17.08 27.06
C ASN A 159 14.31 -16.62 28.30
N SER A 160 15.08 -15.53 28.28
CA SER A 160 15.76 -15.07 29.51
C SER A 160 16.01 -13.56 29.56
N GLU A 161 15.00 -12.80 29.95
CA GLU A 161 15.20 -11.38 30.30
C GLU A 161 15.86 -11.26 31.69
N THR A 162 17.09 -10.78 31.73
CA THR A 162 17.79 -10.44 32.98
C THR A 162 17.18 -9.21 33.65
N GLU A 163 17.23 -9.11 34.98
CA GLU A 163 16.66 -7.97 35.75
C GLU A 163 17.22 -6.61 35.32
N ASP A 164 18.47 -6.57 34.84
CA ASP A 164 19.14 -5.36 34.38
C ASP A 164 18.87 -4.98 32.91
N SER A 165 17.93 -5.64 32.25
CA SER A 165 17.58 -5.34 30.87
C SER A 165 16.83 -4.01 30.73
N ILE A 166 17.12 -3.28 29.66
CA ILE A 166 16.37 -2.06 29.32
C ILE A 166 14.89 -2.34 29.05
N TRP A 167 14.57 -3.55 28.55
CA TRP A 167 13.23 -4.05 28.28
C TRP A 167 12.37 -4.10 29.54
N LYS A 168 12.89 -4.70 30.62
CA LYS A 168 12.22 -4.71 31.93
C LYS A 168 12.06 -3.32 32.52
N ARG A 169 13.11 -2.47 32.47
CA ARG A 169 13.04 -1.09 32.98
C ARG A 169 12.02 -0.23 32.22
N ALA A 170 11.93 -0.39 30.90
CA ALA A 170 10.99 0.31 30.05
C ALA A 170 9.58 -0.32 30.04
N LYS A 171 9.38 -1.46 30.71
CA LYS A 171 8.15 -2.29 30.66
C LYS A 171 7.72 -2.58 29.21
N TYR A 172 8.68 -2.91 28.35
CA TYR A 172 8.48 -3.12 26.92
C TYR A 172 8.88 -4.52 26.52
N SER A 173 8.07 -5.19 25.68
CA SER A 173 8.40 -6.52 25.17
C SER A 173 9.42 -6.41 24.04
N LYS A 174 10.54 -7.12 24.20
CA LYS A 174 11.58 -7.24 23.18
C LYS A 174 11.05 -7.87 21.88
N GLU A 175 10.29 -8.97 21.98
CA GLU A 175 9.59 -9.58 20.83
C GLU A 175 8.75 -8.53 20.08
N HIS A 176 7.96 -7.74 20.80
CA HIS A 176 7.08 -6.75 20.18
C HIS A 176 7.86 -5.65 19.45
N PHE A 177 8.95 -5.16 20.05
CA PHE A 177 9.82 -4.18 19.42
C PHE A 177 10.45 -4.70 18.13
N ARG A 178 11.05 -5.89 18.18
CA ARG A 178 11.69 -6.53 17.01
C ARG A 178 10.67 -6.78 15.90
N LEU A 179 9.47 -7.23 16.25
CA LEU A 179 8.38 -7.43 15.29
C LEU A 179 7.94 -6.10 14.64
N LEU A 180 7.79 -5.04 15.43
CA LEU A 180 7.41 -3.72 14.91
C LEU A 180 8.45 -3.22 13.91
N VAL A 181 9.73 -3.27 14.28
CA VAL A 181 10.86 -2.88 13.42
C VAL A 181 10.91 -3.72 12.14
N TYR A 182 10.64 -5.03 12.23
CA TYR A 182 10.57 -5.93 11.08
C TYR A 182 9.46 -5.54 10.08
N VAL A 183 8.33 -5.07 10.59
CA VAL A 183 7.10 -4.86 9.81
C VAL A 183 7.03 -3.46 9.20
N ILE A 184 7.57 -2.45 9.88
CA ILE A 184 7.50 -1.04 9.45
C ILE A 184 7.81 -0.86 7.95
N PRO A 185 8.88 -1.44 7.38
CA PRO A 185 9.21 -1.29 5.96
C PRO A 185 8.18 -1.90 4.99
N TYR A 186 7.36 -2.85 5.44
CA TYR A 186 6.29 -3.45 4.63
C TYR A 186 5.01 -2.60 4.61
N LEU A 187 4.85 -1.64 5.53
CA LEU A 187 3.59 -0.91 5.67
C LEU A 187 3.25 -0.07 4.44
N ILE A 188 4.17 0.77 3.95
CA ILE A 188 3.90 1.63 2.80
C ILE A 188 3.56 0.82 1.54
N PRO A 189 4.35 -0.18 1.09
CA PRO A 189 4.05 -0.87 -0.16
C PRO A 189 2.71 -1.61 -0.05
N VAL A 190 2.41 -2.21 1.10
CA VAL A 190 1.11 -2.85 1.33
C VAL A 190 -0.02 -1.84 1.29
N ILE A 191 0.08 -0.72 2.03
CA ILE A 191 -0.97 0.31 2.08
C ILE A 191 -1.17 0.93 0.70
N THR A 192 -0.11 1.33 0.01
CA THR A 192 -0.21 1.97 -1.31
C THR A 192 -0.83 1.02 -2.33
N LEU A 193 -0.38 -0.23 -2.42
CA LEU A 193 -0.95 -1.21 -3.37
C LEU A 193 -2.41 -1.54 -3.02
N THR A 194 -2.72 -1.67 -1.72
CA THR A 194 -4.07 -1.97 -1.25
C THR A 194 -5.02 -0.81 -1.56
N LEU A 195 -4.66 0.43 -1.22
CA LEU A 195 -5.50 1.60 -1.46
C LEU A 195 -5.74 1.84 -2.96
N ASN A 196 -4.71 1.73 -3.80
CA ASN A 196 -4.87 1.88 -5.25
C ASN A 196 -5.72 0.75 -5.85
N GLY A 197 -5.52 -0.51 -5.41
CA GLY A 197 -6.36 -1.63 -5.82
C GLY A 197 -7.82 -1.41 -5.40
N MET A 198 -8.05 -1.02 -4.13
CA MET A 198 -9.38 -0.74 -3.60
C MET A 198 -10.09 0.36 -4.38
N LEU A 199 -9.41 1.48 -4.66
CA LEU A 199 -9.96 2.58 -5.46
C LEU A 199 -10.42 2.11 -6.84
N LEU A 200 -9.57 1.33 -7.53
CA LEU A 200 -9.91 0.78 -8.84
C LEU A 200 -11.13 -0.15 -8.76
N GLY A 201 -11.21 -1.01 -7.73
CA GLY A 201 -12.34 -1.91 -7.51
C GLY A 201 -13.65 -1.18 -7.17
N ILE A 202 -13.59 -0.13 -6.35
CA ILE A 202 -14.74 0.73 -6.02
C ILE A 202 -15.24 1.45 -7.27
N MET A 203 -14.33 2.04 -8.06
CA MET A 203 -14.68 2.69 -9.32
C MET A 203 -15.32 1.70 -10.29
N PHE A 204 -14.75 0.51 -10.45
CA PHE A 204 -15.34 -0.51 -11.31
C PHE A 204 -16.78 -0.85 -10.88
N SER A 205 -17.00 -1.07 -9.57
CA SER A 205 -18.33 -1.32 -9.02
C SER A 205 -19.31 -0.17 -9.31
N PHE A 206 -18.86 1.09 -9.17
CA PHE A 206 -19.67 2.27 -9.44
C PHE A 206 -20.15 2.34 -10.89
N PHE A 207 -19.25 2.11 -11.85
CA PHE A 207 -19.60 2.12 -13.27
C PHE A 207 -20.60 1.01 -13.60
N ILE A 208 -20.35 -0.22 -13.13
CA ILE A 208 -21.26 -1.36 -13.35
C ILE A 208 -22.65 -1.07 -12.78
N PHE A 209 -22.73 -0.62 -11.53
CA PHE A 209 -24.01 -0.37 -10.89
C PHE A 209 -24.82 0.73 -11.61
N ASN A 210 -24.18 1.88 -11.89
CA ASN A 210 -24.88 3.01 -12.51
C ASN A 210 -25.33 2.72 -13.95
N GLY A 211 -24.50 2.05 -14.77
CA GLY A 211 -24.94 1.70 -16.13
C GLY A 211 -26.01 0.60 -16.14
N THR A 212 -25.96 -0.33 -15.18
CA THR A 212 -27.03 -1.32 -14.99
C THR A 212 -28.35 -0.65 -14.60
N LEU A 213 -28.33 0.26 -13.63
CA LEU A 213 -29.52 1.00 -13.17
C LEU A 213 -30.11 1.88 -14.28
N SER A 214 -29.24 2.61 -14.99
CA SER A 214 -29.66 3.46 -16.11
C SER A 214 -30.34 2.65 -17.22
N SER A 215 -29.75 1.52 -17.61
CA SER A 215 -30.31 0.65 -18.65
C SER A 215 -31.58 -0.06 -18.22
N TYR A 216 -31.67 -0.45 -16.94
CA TYR A 216 -32.90 -0.99 -16.36
C TYR A 216 -34.06 0.02 -16.42
N ASN A 217 -33.78 1.30 -16.13
CA ASN A 217 -34.79 2.35 -16.21
C ASN A 217 -35.27 2.63 -17.65
N LEU A 218 -34.42 2.39 -18.65
CA LEU A 218 -34.74 2.63 -20.06
C LEU A 218 -35.57 1.51 -20.69
N ILE A 219 -35.20 0.24 -20.49
CA ILE A 219 -35.81 -0.91 -21.19
C ILE A 219 -36.19 -2.08 -20.26
N GLY A 220 -36.26 -1.83 -18.96
CA GLY A 220 -36.68 -2.81 -17.96
C GLY A 220 -35.63 -3.91 -17.71
N PRO A 221 -36.03 -5.11 -17.23
CA PRO A 221 -35.12 -6.19 -16.85
C PRO A 221 -34.13 -6.63 -17.94
N LEU A 222 -34.51 -6.50 -19.22
CA LEU A 222 -33.66 -6.82 -20.36
C LEU A 222 -32.44 -5.87 -20.46
N GLY A 223 -32.55 -4.66 -19.91
CA GLY A 223 -31.49 -3.66 -19.87
C GLY A 223 -30.39 -3.96 -18.87
N ILE A 224 -30.57 -4.89 -17.93
CA ILE A 224 -29.54 -5.23 -16.93
C ILE A 224 -28.27 -5.74 -17.62
N GLY A 225 -28.40 -6.73 -18.52
CA GLY A 225 -27.25 -7.31 -19.22
C GLY A 225 -26.55 -6.31 -20.14
N GLN A 226 -27.33 -5.48 -20.84
CA GLN A 226 -26.79 -4.42 -21.71
C GLN A 226 -26.06 -3.35 -20.89
N GLY A 227 -26.61 -2.94 -19.75
CA GLY A 227 -26.00 -1.96 -18.86
C GLY A 227 -24.68 -2.44 -18.26
N ILE A 228 -24.59 -3.71 -17.87
CA ILE A 228 -23.33 -4.32 -17.42
C ILE A 228 -22.30 -4.28 -18.55
N LEU A 229 -22.65 -4.76 -19.75
CA LEU A 229 -21.73 -4.78 -20.89
C LEU A 229 -21.26 -3.37 -21.26
N TYR A 230 -22.17 -2.41 -21.38
CA TYR A 230 -21.86 -1.01 -21.63
C TYR A 230 -20.86 -0.48 -20.59
N SER A 231 -21.16 -0.67 -19.30
CA SER A 231 -20.31 -0.19 -18.22
C SER A 231 -18.92 -0.81 -18.20
N VAL A 232 -18.78 -2.11 -18.51
CA VAL A 232 -17.46 -2.76 -18.59
C VAL A 232 -16.62 -2.10 -19.68
N PHE A 233 -17.14 -2.00 -20.90
CA PHE A 233 -16.36 -1.45 -22.01
C PHE A 233 -16.12 0.06 -21.85
N TYR A 234 -17.11 0.80 -21.35
CA TYR A 234 -16.96 2.22 -21.05
C TYR A 234 -15.89 2.44 -19.97
N PHE A 235 -15.91 1.67 -18.88
CA PHE A 235 -14.87 1.70 -17.84
C PHE A 235 -13.47 1.38 -18.41
N LEU A 236 -13.36 0.33 -19.24
CA LEU A 236 -12.11 0.00 -19.91
C LEU A 236 -11.63 1.13 -20.83
N ALA A 237 -12.52 1.79 -21.58
CA ALA A 237 -12.15 2.90 -22.43
C ALA A 237 -11.64 4.12 -21.64
N PHE A 238 -12.20 4.36 -20.45
CA PHE A 238 -11.76 5.42 -19.56
C PHE A 238 -10.45 5.12 -18.84
N ILE A 239 -10.06 3.86 -18.66
CA ILE A 239 -8.88 3.50 -17.85
C ILE A 239 -7.73 2.97 -18.70
N LEU A 240 -8.01 2.14 -19.69
CA LEU A 240 -6.98 1.41 -20.42
C LEU A 240 -5.97 2.31 -21.14
N PRO A 241 -6.34 3.47 -21.74
CA PRO A 241 -5.38 4.31 -22.47
C PRO A 241 -4.19 4.77 -21.61
N HIS A 242 -4.43 5.29 -20.40
CA HIS A 242 -3.36 5.72 -19.48
C HIS A 242 -2.98 4.63 -18.47
N GLY A 243 -3.95 3.83 -18.03
CA GLY A 243 -3.80 2.76 -17.04
C GLY A 243 -2.90 1.60 -17.47
N ILE A 244 -2.71 1.38 -18.79
CA ILE A 244 -1.72 0.41 -19.28
C ILE A 244 -0.28 0.80 -18.92
N ILE A 245 -0.04 2.08 -18.64
CA ILE A 245 1.25 2.60 -18.20
C ILE A 245 1.26 2.81 -16.68
N GLU A 246 0.23 3.47 -16.15
CA GLU A 246 0.17 3.85 -14.74
C GLU A 246 0.14 2.64 -13.79
N LEU A 247 -0.68 1.62 -14.08
CA LEU A 247 -0.84 0.46 -13.20
C LEU A 247 0.47 -0.34 -13.08
N PRO A 248 1.18 -0.69 -14.18
CA PRO A 248 2.51 -1.29 -14.06
C PRO A 248 3.51 -0.43 -13.27
N VAL A 249 3.49 0.89 -13.45
CA VAL A 249 4.39 1.80 -12.72
C VAL A 249 4.13 1.74 -11.21
N ILE A 250 2.87 1.80 -10.77
CA ILE A 250 2.51 1.68 -9.35
C ILE A 250 2.92 0.31 -8.78
N ILE A 251 2.72 -0.77 -9.55
CA ILE A 251 3.10 -2.12 -9.15
C ILE A 251 4.63 -2.23 -8.99
N ILE A 252 5.40 -1.69 -9.94
CA ILE A 252 6.87 -1.68 -9.88
C ILE A 252 7.37 -0.84 -8.69
N ALA A 253 6.75 0.31 -8.42
CA ALA A 253 7.06 1.13 -7.26
C ALA A 253 6.83 0.36 -5.94
N GLY A 254 5.72 -0.36 -5.85
CA GLY A 254 5.44 -1.25 -4.72
C GLY A 254 6.43 -2.40 -4.60
N ALA A 255 6.90 -2.95 -5.72
CA ALA A 255 7.89 -4.03 -5.76
C ALA A 255 9.28 -3.56 -5.27
N LEU A 256 9.70 -2.33 -5.63
CA LEU A 256 10.92 -1.71 -5.10
C LEU A 256 10.85 -1.56 -3.57
N GLY A 257 9.72 -1.04 -3.08
CA GLY A 257 9.46 -0.93 -1.64
C GLY A 257 9.49 -2.28 -0.92
N TYR A 258 8.85 -3.30 -1.50
CA TYR A 258 8.86 -4.66 -0.96
C TYR A 258 10.25 -5.29 -0.96
N ARG A 259 11.05 -5.09 -2.03
CA ARG A 259 12.44 -5.56 -2.10
C ARG A 259 13.28 -4.98 -0.97
N PHE A 260 13.20 -3.67 -0.78
CA PHE A 260 13.85 -3.00 0.34
C PHE A 260 13.42 -3.61 1.69
N ALA A 261 12.11 -3.76 1.90
CA ALA A 261 11.58 -4.33 3.13
C ALA A 261 12.13 -5.74 3.39
N ARG A 262 12.20 -6.59 2.36
CA ARG A 262 12.75 -7.95 2.47
C ARG A 262 14.24 -7.96 2.79
N VAL A 263 15.04 -7.12 2.14
CA VAL A 263 16.49 -7.03 2.44
C VAL A 263 16.71 -6.50 3.86
N TYR A 264 16.03 -5.42 4.21
CA TYR A 264 16.13 -4.78 5.52
C TYR A 264 15.72 -5.73 6.65
N SER A 265 14.55 -6.35 6.53
CA SER A 265 13.99 -7.24 7.55
C SER A 265 14.71 -8.59 7.60
N GLY A 266 15.25 -9.07 6.47
CA GLY A 266 16.15 -10.23 6.42
C GLY A 266 17.39 -10.03 7.29
N LYS A 267 18.03 -8.84 7.23
CA LYS A 267 19.21 -8.54 8.06
C LYS A 267 18.93 -8.50 9.57
N ILE A 268 17.70 -8.17 9.98
CA ILE A 268 17.29 -8.23 11.39
C ILE A 268 17.31 -9.68 11.89
N VAL A 269 16.84 -10.62 11.06
CA VAL A 269 16.78 -12.04 11.40
C VAL A 269 18.14 -12.70 11.29
N GLU A 270 18.88 -12.46 10.20
CA GLU A 270 20.20 -13.05 9.94
C GLU A 270 21.25 -12.67 11.00
N ASN A 271 21.31 -11.38 11.37
CA ASN A 271 22.31 -10.87 12.29
C ASN A 271 21.79 -10.77 13.74
N GLU A 272 20.61 -11.31 14.02
CA GLU A 272 19.95 -11.27 15.34
C GLU A 272 19.89 -9.85 15.95
N LEU A 273 19.66 -8.85 15.10
CA LEU A 273 19.68 -7.44 15.52
C LEU A 273 18.55 -7.14 16.51
N LEU A 274 18.78 -6.08 17.31
CA LEU A 274 17.86 -5.58 18.32
C LEU A 274 17.56 -6.60 19.43
N SER A 275 18.50 -7.52 19.64
CA SER A 275 18.43 -8.54 20.68
C SER A 275 19.12 -8.12 21.99
N GLY A 276 19.91 -7.04 21.95
CA GLY A 276 20.70 -6.56 23.09
C GLY A 276 19.87 -6.07 24.28
N ASN A 277 20.44 -6.17 25.48
CA ASN A 277 19.79 -5.75 26.74
C ASN A 277 20.16 -4.33 27.18
N LYS A 278 21.06 -3.65 26.45
CA LYS A 278 21.57 -2.31 26.75
C LYS A 278 21.22 -1.35 25.61
N ALA A 279 20.93 -0.09 25.96
CA ALA A 279 20.56 0.93 24.98
C ALA A 279 21.65 1.14 23.91
N GLU A 280 22.92 1.15 24.32
CA GLU A 280 24.08 1.33 23.42
C GLU A 280 24.17 0.23 22.35
N SER A 281 23.84 -1.01 22.71
CA SER A 281 23.78 -2.13 21.76
C SER A 281 22.68 -1.89 20.73
N LEU A 282 21.50 -1.44 21.18
CA LEU A 282 20.37 -1.17 20.29
C LEU A 282 20.65 0.00 19.35
N GLU A 283 21.35 1.04 19.83
CA GLU A 283 21.77 2.17 18.98
C GLU A 283 22.75 1.75 17.91
N LYS A 284 23.69 0.85 18.23
CA LYS A 284 24.61 0.28 17.24
C LYS A 284 23.84 -0.50 16.17
N ASP A 285 22.88 -1.32 16.59
CA ASP A 285 22.03 -2.10 15.68
C ASP A 285 21.19 -1.19 14.78
N VAL A 286 20.56 -0.14 15.33
CA VAL A 286 19.80 0.85 14.53
C VAL A 286 20.71 1.67 13.63
N SER A 287 21.92 2.01 14.06
CA SER A 287 22.90 2.68 13.18
C SER A 287 23.26 1.80 11.98
N TYR A 288 23.45 0.50 12.19
CA TYR A 288 23.64 -0.46 11.10
C TYR A 288 22.42 -0.52 10.18
N LEU A 289 21.21 -0.60 10.72
CA LEU A 289 19.97 -0.60 9.93
C LEU A 289 19.77 0.70 9.14
N ASN A 290 20.09 1.85 9.73
CA ASN A 290 20.05 3.15 9.07
C ASN A 290 21.07 3.23 7.92
N SER A 291 22.20 2.52 8.03
CA SER A 291 23.19 2.45 6.94
C SER A 291 22.61 1.74 5.71
N ILE A 292 21.86 0.64 5.91
CA ILE A 292 21.15 -0.07 4.82
C ILE A 292 20.10 0.84 4.19
N ALA A 293 19.31 1.54 5.01
CA ALA A 293 18.31 2.50 4.55
C ALA A 293 18.93 3.63 3.72
N THR A 294 20.08 4.14 4.17
CA THR A 294 20.85 5.19 3.46
C THR A 294 21.40 4.68 2.14
N GLU A 295 21.93 3.46 2.12
CA GLU A 295 22.44 2.79 0.91
C GLU A 295 21.33 2.62 -0.13
N TYR A 296 20.15 2.18 0.30
CA TYR A 296 18.98 2.07 -0.57
C TYR A 296 18.58 3.40 -1.20
N ILE A 297 18.40 4.45 -0.38
CA ILE A 297 18.00 5.79 -0.85
C ILE A 297 19.02 6.36 -1.84
N ARG A 298 20.32 6.11 -1.60
CA ARG A 298 21.41 6.63 -2.45
C ARG A 298 21.70 5.75 -3.66
N SER A 299 21.15 4.55 -3.74
CA SER A 299 21.42 3.60 -4.81
C SER A 299 21.16 4.23 -6.18
N SER A 300 22.05 3.97 -7.13
CA SER A 300 21.86 4.40 -8.52
C SER A 300 20.62 3.73 -9.10
N TYR A 301 20.43 2.44 -8.80
CA TYR A 301 19.29 1.65 -9.24
C TYR A 301 17.94 2.28 -8.87
N LEU A 302 17.73 2.66 -7.60
CA LEU A 302 16.49 3.32 -7.18
C LEU A 302 16.26 4.62 -7.95
N ARG A 303 17.29 5.46 -8.09
CA ARG A 303 17.19 6.73 -8.81
C ARG A 303 16.86 6.53 -10.29
N THR A 304 17.49 5.56 -10.94
CA THR A 304 17.22 5.23 -12.35
C THR A 304 15.79 4.73 -12.51
N MET A 305 15.34 3.80 -11.67
CA MET A 305 13.97 3.26 -11.72
C MET A 305 12.92 4.33 -11.45
N VAL A 306 13.10 5.15 -10.40
CA VAL A 306 12.19 6.27 -10.09
C VAL A 306 12.16 7.27 -11.24
N GLY A 307 13.32 7.63 -11.80
CA GLY A 307 13.38 8.50 -12.98
C GLY A 307 12.59 7.96 -14.16
N MET A 308 12.75 6.68 -14.50
CA MET A 308 11.96 6.05 -15.57
C MET A 308 10.46 6.05 -15.25
N MET A 309 10.07 5.72 -14.03
CA MET A 309 8.67 5.72 -13.60
C MET A 309 8.04 7.12 -13.71
N LEU A 310 8.76 8.18 -13.32
CA LEU A 310 8.26 9.55 -13.46
C LEU A 310 8.06 9.93 -14.94
N ILE A 311 8.97 9.55 -15.83
CA ILE A 311 8.80 9.79 -17.27
C ILE A 311 7.55 9.07 -17.79
N LEU A 312 7.38 7.80 -17.41
CA LEU A 312 6.20 7.01 -17.79
C LEU A 312 4.89 7.61 -17.25
N LEU A 313 4.89 8.10 -16.00
CA LEU A 313 3.72 8.78 -15.44
C LEU A 313 3.39 10.10 -16.13
N LEU A 314 4.41 10.84 -16.59
CA LEU A 314 4.18 12.05 -17.38
C LEU A 314 3.49 11.70 -18.70
N VAL A 315 3.94 10.63 -19.38
CA VAL A 315 3.29 10.11 -20.58
C VAL A 315 1.85 9.66 -20.27
N ALA A 316 1.65 8.93 -19.17
CA ALA A 316 0.32 8.48 -18.75
C ALA A 316 -0.63 9.67 -18.50
N ALA A 317 -0.19 10.71 -17.78
CA ALA A 317 -0.97 11.91 -17.52
C ALA A 317 -1.33 12.69 -18.80
N TYR A 318 -0.41 12.74 -19.77
CA TYR A 318 -0.69 13.32 -21.08
C TYR A 318 -1.76 12.52 -21.83
N ILE A 319 -1.66 11.19 -21.85
CA ILE A 319 -2.66 10.30 -22.46
C ILE A 319 -4.01 10.44 -21.75
N GLU A 320 -4.03 10.53 -20.43
CA GLU A 320 -5.24 10.72 -19.62
C GLU A 320 -5.96 12.02 -19.98
N THR A 321 -5.20 13.11 -20.13
CA THR A 321 -5.78 14.43 -20.38
C THR A 321 -6.20 14.63 -21.84
N ASN A 322 -5.42 14.14 -22.79
CA ASN A 322 -5.58 14.49 -24.21
C ASN A 322 -6.16 13.38 -25.09
N ILE A 323 -5.98 12.11 -24.72
CA ILE A 323 -6.33 10.96 -25.57
C ILE A 323 -7.51 10.19 -24.99
N THR A 324 -7.48 9.93 -23.68
CA THR A 324 -8.50 9.13 -22.98
C THR A 324 -9.93 9.65 -23.19
N PRO A 325 -10.21 10.98 -23.14
CA PRO A 325 -11.57 11.48 -23.38
C PRO A 325 -12.06 11.19 -24.80
N ASN A 326 -11.17 11.30 -25.80
CA ASN A 326 -11.52 11.02 -27.20
C ASN A 326 -11.80 9.53 -27.43
N VAL A 327 -10.96 8.65 -26.85
CA VAL A 327 -11.17 7.19 -26.92
C VAL A 327 -12.47 6.80 -26.22
N ALA A 328 -12.71 7.34 -25.04
CA ALA A 328 -13.94 7.13 -24.28
C ALA A 328 -15.19 7.52 -25.09
N LEU A 329 -15.19 8.69 -25.72
CA LEU A 329 -16.31 9.15 -26.55
C LEU A 329 -16.55 8.25 -27.76
N GLN A 330 -15.49 7.83 -28.45
CA GLN A 330 -15.61 6.92 -29.60
C GLN A 330 -16.16 5.55 -29.19
N VAL A 331 -15.70 5.01 -28.06
CA VAL A 331 -16.20 3.73 -27.54
C VAL A 331 -17.65 3.87 -27.06
N ALA A 332 -18.01 4.98 -26.42
CA ALA A 332 -19.39 5.25 -26.02
C ALA A 332 -20.34 5.33 -27.21
N ASP A 333 -19.96 6.03 -28.29
CA ASP A 333 -20.73 6.12 -29.53
C ASP A 333 -20.85 4.75 -30.23
N LEU A 334 -19.75 4.00 -30.32
CA LEU A 334 -19.76 2.66 -30.92
C LEU A 334 -20.68 1.70 -30.16
N ILE A 335 -20.57 1.65 -28.83
CA ILE A 335 -21.40 0.76 -28.01
C ILE A 335 -22.85 1.24 -28.01
N GLY A 336 -23.09 2.55 -27.95
CA GLY A 336 -24.42 3.13 -28.05
C GLY A 336 -25.15 2.66 -29.31
N ARG A 337 -24.48 2.70 -30.47
CA ARG A 337 -25.02 2.20 -31.75
C ARG A 337 -25.19 0.68 -31.84
N LEU A 338 -24.45 -0.08 -31.04
CA LEU A 338 -24.52 -1.55 -31.04
C LEU A 338 -25.58 -2.09 -30.08
N LEU A 339 -25.89 -1.35 -29.01
CA LEU A 339 -26.82 -1.77 -27.96
C LEU A 339 -28.22 -1.14 -28.08
N PHE A 340 -28.35 -0.01 -28.79
CA PHE A 340 -29.60 0.74 -28.99
C PHE A 340 -29.83 1.08 -30.46
#